data_AF-A0A943JZJ1-F1
#
_entry.id   AF-A0A943JZJ1-F1
#
_cell.length_a   1.000
_cell.length_b   1.000
_cell.length_c   1.000
_cell.angle_alpha   90.00
_cell.angle_beta   90.00
_cell.angle_gamma   90.00
#
_symmetry.space_group_name_H-M   'P 1'
#
loop_
_entity.id
_entity.type
_entity.pdbx_description
1 polymer ?
#
loop_
_entity_poly.entity_id
_entity_poly.type
_entity_poly.pdbx_seq_one_letter_code
_entity_poly.pdbx_strand_id
1 'polypeptide(L)' 'MNINEKISARIKELRAERHLTAEKLAWYSELSKSCVTYAEKAQRDIRISTIEAICKGLNITIAEFFSTFN' A
#
# COMPACT_ATOMS: atom_id res chain seq x y z
N MET A 1 16.54 -5.56 2.46
CA MET A 1 15.11 -5.25 2.62
C MET A 1 14.43 -6.39 3.32
N ASN A 2 13.83 -6.13 4.48
CA ASN A 2 12.90 -7.05 5.13
C ASN A 2 11.53 -7.03 4.41
N ILE A 3 10.62 -7.92 4.82
CA ILE A 3 9.30 -8.03 4.19
C ILE A 3 8.48 -6.74 4.29
N ASN A 4 8.54 -6.04 5.43
CA ASN A 4 7.82 -4.78 5.63
C ASN A 4 8.34 -3.69 4.69
N GLU A 5 9.65 -3.62 4.45
CA GLU A 5 10.25 -2.70 3.49
C GLU A 5 9.82 -3.04 2.05
N LYS A 6 9.73 -4.33 1.67
CA LYS A 6 9.23 -4.76 0.35
C LYS A 6 7.78 -4.31 0.14
N ILE A 7 6.91 -4.55 1.12
CA ILE A 7 5.50 -4.14 1.07
C ILE A 7 5.37 -2.63 1.01
N SER A 8 6.12 -1.90 1.83
CA SER A 8 6.08 -0.43 1.87
C SER A 8 6.51 0.18 0.54
N ALA A 9 7.58 -0.36 -0.06
CA ALA A 9 8.05 0.06 -1.37
C ALA A 9 7.00 -0.20 -2.46
N ARG A 10 6.36 -1.38 -2.45
CA ARG A 10 5.32 -1.75 -3.41
C ARG A 10 4.10 -0.82 -3.33
N ILE A 11 3.65 -0.47 -2.13
CA ILE A 11 2.53 0.49 -1.94
C ILE A 11 2.90 1.84 -2.57
N LYS A 12 4.12 2.32 -2.32
CA LYS A 12 4.59 3.61 -2.83
C LYS A 12 4.74 3.62 -4.35
N GLU A 13 5.23 2.53 -4.92
CA GLU A 13 5.33 2.30 -6.37
C GLU A 13 3.95 2.38 -7.03
N LEU A 14 3.00 1.54 -6.62
CA LEU A 14 1.64 1.49 -7.17
C LEU A 14 0.92 2.84 -7.04
N ARG A 15 1.15 3.57 -5.93
CA ARG A 15 0.61 4.90 -5.74
C ARG A 15 1.19 5.90 -6.74
N ALA A 16 2.51 5.85 -6.95
CA ALA A 16 3.23 6.74 -7.86
C ALA A 16 2.87 6.49 -9.32
N GLU A 17 2.75 5.23 -9.74
CA GLU A 17 2.30 4.82 -11.09
C GLU A 17 0.94 5.40 -11.45
N ARG A 18 0.07 5.62 -10.45
CA ARG A 18 -1.27 6.17 -10.61
C ARG A 18 -1.37 7.66 -10.32
N HIS A 19 -0.24 8.32 -10.09
CA HIS A 19 -0.15 9.75 -9.77
C HIS A 19 -1.06 10.17 -8.59
N LEU A 20 -1.20 9.28 -7.60
CA LEU A 20 -2.03 9.53 -6.42
C LEU A 20 -1.20 10.17 -5.29
N THR A 21 -1.80 11.10 -4.57
CA THR A 21 -1.26 11.53 -3.27
C THR A 21 -1.56 10.47 -2.20
N ALA A 22 -0.80 10.45 -1.11
CA ALA A 22 -1.09 9.54 0.02
C ALA A 22 -2.51 9.74 0.58
N GLU A 23 -3.01 10.98 0.52
CA GLU A 23 -4.36 11.34 0.94
C GLU A 23 -5.44 10.80 0.00
N LYS A 24 -5.23 10.88 -1.33
CA LYS A 24 -6.13 10.26 -2.30
C LYS A 24 -6.14 8.74 -2.15
N LEU A 25 -4.98 8.11 -2.01
CA LEU A 25 -4.91 6.66 -1.78
C LEU A 25 -5.66 6.25 -0.50
N ALA A 26 -5.48 7.01 0.58
CA ALA A 26 -6.19 6.77 1.83
C ALA A 26 -7.71 6.86 1.64
N TRP A 27 -8.19 7.87 0.91
CA TRP A 27 -9.60 8.02 0.57
C TRP A 27 -10.14 6.83 -0.23
N TYR A 28 -9.46 6.43 -1.32
CA TYR A 28 -9.89 5.28 -2.12
C TYR A 28 -9.84 3.96 -1.35
N SER A 29 -8.95 3.83 -0.38
CA SER A 29 -8.76 2.61 0.41
C SER A 29 -9.63 2.58 1.67
N GLU A 30 -10.45 3.60 1.92
CA GLU A 30 -11.19 3.78 3.18
C GLU A 30 -10.29 3.73 4.43
N LEU A 31 -9.08 4.27 4.30
CA LEU A 31 -8.07 4.34 5.36
C LEU A 31 -7.83 5.79 5.79
N SER A 32 -7.21 5.96 6.97
CA SER A 32 -6.68 7.28 7.35
C SER A 32 -5.40 7.60 6.58
N LYS A 33 -5.17 8.89 6.31
CA LYS A 33 -3.91 9.38 5.72
C LYS A 33 -2.68 8.93 6.52
N SER A 34 -2.80 8.90 7.86
CA SER A 34 -1.75 8.40 8.74
C SER A 34 -1.47 6.92 8.50
N CYS A 35 -2.49 6.07 8.37
CA CYS A 35 -2.32 4.64 8.05
C CYS A 35 -1.54 4.44 6.74
N VAL A 36 -1.89 5.16 5.68
CA VAL A 36 -1.17 5.06 4.39
C VAL A 36 0.27 5.56 4.53
N THR A 37 0.48 6.68 5.21
CA THR A 37 1.83 7.23 5.44
C THR A 37 2.70 6.27 6.26
N TYR A 38 2.12 5.61 7.27
CA TYR A 38 2.84 4.60 8.06
C TYR A 38 3.17 3.37 7.22
N ALA A 39 2.23 2.91 6.38
CA ALA A 39 2.42 1.79 5.47
C ALA A 39 3.49 2.06 4.41
N GLU A 40 3.67 3.31 3.96
CA GLU A 40 4.74 3.66 3.01
C GLU A 40 6.11 3.84 3.65
N LYS A 41 6.18 4.08 4.97
CA LYS A 41 7.43 4.35 5.69
C LYS A 41 7.99 3.13 6.42
N ALA A 42 7.36 1.95 6.31
CA ALA A 42 7.74 0.74 7.05
C ALA A 42 7.88 0.95 8.58
N GLN A 43 7.17 1.93 9.16
CA GLN A 43 7.39 2.32 10.56
C GLN A 43 6.81 1.33 11.57
N ARG A 44 5.88 0.47 11.14
CA ARG A 44 5.22 -0.58 11.93
C ARG A 44 4.89 -1.76 11.03
N ASP A 45 4.58 -2.90 11.63
CA ASP A 45 4.01 -4.04 10.91
C ASP A 45 2.70 -3.64 10.22
N ILE A 46 2.59 -4.01 8.95
CA ILE A 46 1.42 -3.72 8.13
C ILE A 46 0.48 -4.92 8.24
N ARG A 47 -0.76 -4.65 8.67
CA ARG A 47 -1.79 -5.68 8.73
C ARG A 47 -2.21 -6.09 7.31
N ILE A 48 -2.50 -7.37 7.11
CA ILE A 48 -3.00 -7.90 5.83
C ILE A 48 -4.29 -7.16 5.42
N SER A 49 -5.17 -6.82 6.36
CA SER A 49 -6.39 -6.04 6.07
C SER A 49 -6.09 -4.65 5.50
N THR A 50 -4.99 -4.02 5.90
CA THR A 50 -4.55 -2.74 5.33
C THR A 50 -4.06 -2.92 3.90
N ILE A 51 -3.34 -4.01 3.62
CA ILE A 51 -2.92 -4.34 2.25
C ILE A 51 -4.14 -4.60 1.37
N GLU A 52 -5.11 -5.39 1.85
CA GLU A 52 -6.36 -5.65 1.12
C GLU A 52 -7.12 -4.35 0.81
N ALA A 53 -7.28 -3.46 1.80
CA ALA A 53 -7.94 -2.18 1.62
C ALA A 53 -7.23 -1.31 0.56
N ILE A 54 -5.89 -1.28 0.59
CA ILE A 54 -5.08 -0.59 -0.43
C ILE A 54 -5.27 -1.22 -1.81
N CYS A 55 -5.28 -2.55 -1.91
CA CYS A 55 -5.53 -3.25 -3.17
C CYS A 55 -6.92 -2.90 -3.74
N LYS A 56 -7.95 -2.88 -2.88
CA LYS A 56 -9.31 -2.44 -3.24
C LYS A 56 -9.33 -0.98 -3.72
N GLY A 57 -8.69 -0.06 -3.00
CA GLY A 57 -8.60 1.35 -3.40
C GLY A 57 -7.79 1.58 -4.67
N LEU A 58 -6.85 0.69 -4.97
CA LEU A 58 -6.12 0.62 -6.22
C LEU A 58 -6.83 -0.26 -7.26
N ASN A 59 -8.02 -0.82 -7.02
CA ASN A 59 -8.68 -1.71 -7.98
C ASN A 59 -7.73 -2.78 -8.59
N ILE A 60 -6.93 -3.42 -7.74
CA ILE A 60 -6.07 -4.56 -8.08
C ILE A 60 -6.37 -5.73 -7.15
N THR A 61 -6.01 -6.93 -7.56
CA THR A 61 -6.05 -8.12 -6.72
C THR A 61 -4.85 -8.19 -5.77
N ILE A 62 -4.99 -8.95 -4.68
CA ILE A 62 -3.86 -9.27 -3.78
C ILE A 62 -2.74 -9.99 -4.56
N ALA A 63 -3.08 -10.85 -5.51
CA ALA A 63 -2.10 -11.55 -6.34
C ALA A 63 -1.25 -10.57 -7.17
N GLU A 64 -1.87 -9.57 -7.80
CA GLU A 64 -1.14 -8.51 -8.54
C GLU A 64 -0.28 -7.64 -7.63
N PHE A 65 -0.70 -7.42 -6.39
CA PHE A 65 0.11 -6.70 -5.41
C PHE A 65 1.42 -7.45 -5.13
N PHE A 66 1.34 -8.78 -4.94
CA PHE A 66 2.48 -9.64 -4.59
C PHE A 66 3.22 -10.26 -5.79
N SER A 67 2.81 -9.99 -7.03
CA SER A 67 3.39 -10.62 -8.23
C SER A 67 4.88 -10.31 -8.46
N THR A 68 5.40 -9.25 -7.83
CA THR A 68 6.80 -8.82 -7.94
C THR A 68 7.68 -9.36 -6.80
N PHE A 69 7.13 -10.17 -5.90
CA PHE A 69 7.84 -10.69 -4.73
C PHE A 69 8.52 -12.02 -5.10
N ASN A 70 9.85 -11.97 -5.20
CA ASN A 70 10.74 -13.14 -5.24
C ASN A 70 11.40 -13.37 -3.88
#